data_AF-A0A3R6QD60-F1
#
_entry.id   AF-A0A3R6QD60-F1
#
_cell.length_a   1.000
_cell.length_b   1.000
_cell.length_c   1.000
_cell.angle_alpha   90.00
_cell.angle_beta   90.00
_cell.angle_gamma   90.00
#
_symmetry.space_group_name_H-M   'P 1'
#
loop_
_entity.id
_entity.type
_entity.pdbx_description
1 polymer ?
#
loop_
_entity_poly.entity_id
_entity_poly.type
_entity_poly.pdbx_seq_one_letter_code
_entity_poly.pdbx_strand_id
1 'polypeptide(L)' 'MDCLRCKEEMIKAKLKGDAVGTVVYLTNKKNGIFENEKNSTVSCYVCPKCGYVELNADNAKKLI' A
#
# COMPACT_ATOMS: atom_id res chain seq x y z
N MET A 1 14.22 -5.60 0.56
CA MET A 1 13.11 -6.56 0.33
C MET A 1 13.37 -7.19 -1.00
N ASP A 2 13.33 -8.50 -1.11
CA ASP A 2 13.68 -9.18 -2.36
C ASP A 2 12.44 -9.52 -3.16
N CYS A 3 12.50 -9.33 -4.47
CA CYS A 3 11.39 -9.60 -5.37
C CYS A 3 11.00 -11.08 -5.31
N LEU A 4 9.72 -11.36 -5.04
CA LEU A 4 9.21 -12.72 -4.99
C LEU A 4 9.41 -13.51 -6.29
N ARG A 5 9.45 -12.82 -7.44
CA ARG A 5 9.54 -13.43 -8.79
C ARG A 5 10.97 -13.72 -9.25
N CYS A 6 11.90 -12.77 -9.03
CA CYS A 6 13.25 -12.85 -9.60
C CYS A 6 14.38 -12.66 -8.58
N LYS A 7 14.05 -12.51 -7.30
CA LYS A 7 14.96 -12.36 -6.15
C LYS A 7 15.86 -11.12 -6.18
N GLU A 8 15.67 -10.22 -7.14
CA GLU A 8 16.30 -8.90 -7.18
C GLU A 8 15.86 -8.03 -6.00
N GLU A 9 16.78 -7.26 -5.42
CA GLU A 9 16.44 -6.28 -4.38
C GLU A 9 15.45 -5.25 -4.94
N MET A 10 14.37 -5.00 -4.20
CA MET A 10 13.32 -4.06 -4.56
C MET A 10 13.59 -2.67 -4.00
N ILE A 11 13.24 -1.65 -4.79
CA ILE A 11 13.32 -0.24 -4.36
C ILE A 11 12.01 0.21 -3.74
N LYS A 12 12.10 1.05 -2.69
CA LYS A 12 10.92 1.70 -2.12
C LYS A 12 10.49 2.87 -3.00
N ALA A 13 9.25 2.87 -3.46
CA ALA A 13 8.67 3.91 -4.29
C ALA A 13 7.59 4.71 -3.54
N LYS A 14 7.32 5.93 -4.01
CA LYS A 14 6.19 6.75 -3.53
C LYS A 14 4.99 6.51 -4.43
N LEU A 15 3.91 5.96 -3.88
CA LEU A 15 2.62 5.87 -4.57
C LEU A 15 1.84 7.18 -4.34
N LYS A 16 1.44 7.85 -5.42
CA LYS A 16 0.67 9.10 -5.40
C LYS A 16 -0.65 8.89 -6.13
N GLY A 17 -1.70 9.57 -5.67
CA GLY A 17 -2.99 9.64 -6.37
C GLY A 17 -2.99 10.70 -7.48
N ASP A 18 -4.11 10.77 -8.21
CA ASP A 18 -4.27 11.63 -9.40
C ASP A 18 -4.19 13.13 -9.08
N ALA A 19 -4.59 13.53 -7.88
CA ALA A 19 -4.42 14.90 -7.41
C ALA A 19 -3.03 15.11 -6.82
N VAL A 20 -2.37 16.21 -7.19
CA VAL A 20 -1.03 16.56 -6.71
C VAL A 20 -1.02 16.62 -5.19
N GLY A 21 -0.17 15.78 -4.58
CA GLY A 21 -0.02 15.71 -3.12
C GLY A 21 -0.97 14.72 -2.43
N THR A 22 -1.90 14.10 -3.14
CA THR A 22 -2.76 13.05 -2.57
C THR A 22 -1.99 11.74 -2.43
N VAL A 23 -2.01 11.19 -1.21
CA VAL A 23 -1.44 9.88 -0.89
C VAL A 23 -2.54 8.82 -1.00
N VAL A 24 -2.22 7.67 -1.56
CA VAL A 24 -3.13 6.52 -1.60
C VAL A 24 -3.13 5.81 -0.24
N TYR A 25 -4.31 5.50 0.29
CA TYR A 25 -4.49 4.73 1.51
C TYR A 25 -5.43 3.56 1.27
N LEU A 26 -5.25 2.49 2.04
CA LEU A 26 -6.22 1.41 2.16
C LEU A 26 -7.30 1.85 3.13
N THR A 27 -8.54 1.50 2.81
CA THR A 27 -9.71 1.78 3.64
C THR A 27 -10.54 0.52 3.84
N ASN A 28 -11.15 0.39 5.02
CA ASN A 28 -12.13 -0.64 5.31
C ASN A 28 -13.26 -0.05 6.15
N LYS A 29 -14.50 -0.39 5.79
CA LYS A 29 -15.69 0.03 6.52
C LYS A 29 -16.56 -1.19 6.78
N LYS A 30 -16.83 -1.47 8.05
CA LYS A 30 -17.78 -2.50 8.44
C LYS A 30 -19.21 -2.00 8.20
N ASN A 31 -20.11 -2.92 7.85
CA ASN A 31 -21.52 -2.61 7.69
C ASN A 31 -22.14 -2.28 9.06
N GLY A 32 -22.47 -1.01 9.27
CA GLY A 32 -23.10 -0.50 10.49
C GLY A 32 -23.26 1.02 10.40
N ILE A 33 -24.38 1.55 10.89
CA ILE A 33 -24.71 2.99 10.80
C ILE A 33 -23.73 3.85 11.63
N PHE A 34 -23.05 3.25 12.62
CA PHE A 34 -22.11 3.92 13.53
C PHE A 34 -20.64 3.54 13.31
N GLU A 35 -20.32 2.74 12.28
CA GLU A 35 -18.94 2.32 12.03
C GLU A 35 -18.18 3.40 11.26
N ASN A 36 -17.12 3.92 11.89
CA ASN A 36 -16.20 4.85 11.25
C ASN A 36 -15.34 4.16 10.20
N GLU A 37 -15.02 4.89 9.14
CA GLU A 37 -14.07 4.43 8.14
C GLU A 37 -12.68 4.30 8.75
N LYS A 38 -12.07 3.13 8.57
CA LYS A 38 -10.72 2.81 9.05
C LYS A 38 -9.74 2.89 7.89
N ASN A 39 -8.56 3.46 8.12
CA ASN A 39 -7.56 3.62 7.08
C ASN A 39 -6.13 3.29 7.53
N SER A 40 -5.29 2.98 6.54
CA SER A 40 -3.83 2.85 6.66
C SER A 40 -3.17 3.32 5.38
N THR A 41 -2.04 4.01 5.50
CA THR A 41 -1.16 4.27 4.36
C THR A 41 -0.52 2.97 3.85
N VAL A 42 0.06 3.02 2.65
CA VAL A 42 0.78 1.90 2.05
C VAL A 42 2.23 2.25 1.73
N SER A 43 3.13 1.35 2.07
CA SER A 43 4.48 1.32 1.50
C SER A 43 4.44 0.55 0.18
N CYS A 44 5.03 1.14 -0.86
CA CYS A 44 5.14 0.55 -2.20
C CYS A 44 6.59 0.17 -2.49
N TYR A 45 6.79 -1.04 -2.99
CA TYR A 45 8.08 -1.54 -3.44
C TYR A 45 7.98 -1.99 -4.88
N VAL A 46 8.98 -1.66 -5.69
CA VAL A 46 9.03 -2.01 -7.11
C VAL A 46 10.31 -2.77 -7.40
N CYS A 47 10.19 -3.89 -8.09
CA CYS A 47 11.34 -4.62 -8.61
C CYS A 47 11.85 -3.91 -9.89
N PRO A 48 13.09 -3.41 -9.91
CA PRO A 48 13.62 -2.70 -11.07
C PRO A 48 13.86 -3.63 -12.27
N LYS A 49 14.01 -4.93 -12.04
CA LYS A 49 14.31 -5.93 -13.08
C LYS A 49 13.07 -6.43 -13.82
N CYS A 50 12.01 -6.77 -13.10
CA CYS A 50 10.82 -7.41 -13.69
C CYS A 50 9.52 -6.62 -13.54
N GLY A 51 9.55 -5.44 -12.89
CA GLY A 51 8.39 -4.58 -12.73
C GLY A 51 7.35 -5.08 -11.72
N TYR A 52 7.62 -6.16 -10.98
CA TYR A 52 6.74 -6.59 -9.89
C TYR A 52 6.57 -5.48 -8.84
N VAL A 53 5.33 -5.23 -8.44
CA VAL A 53 4.98 -4.25 -7.41
C VAL A 53 4.42 -4.98 -6.20
N GLU A 54 4.92 -4.62 -5.02
CA GLU A 54 4.41 -5.10 -3.73
C GLU A 54 3.92 -3.91 -2.91
N LEU A 55 2.70 -4.02 -2.36
CA LEU A 55 2.07 -3.00 -1.53
C LEU A 55 1.83 -3.57 -0.13
N ASN A 56 2.38 -2.91 0.88
CA ASN A 56 2.23 -3.30 2.28
C ASN A 56 1.47 -2.22 3.05
N ALA A 57 0.40 -2.61 3.75
CA ALA A 57 -0.28 -1.73 4.69
C ALA A 57 0.69 -1.38 5.83
N ASP A 58 0.97 -0.09 6.03
CA ASP A 58 1.89 0.34 7.09
C ASP A 58 1.34 0.02 8.49
N ASN A 59 0.01 -0.03 8.63
CA ASN A 59 -0.67 -0.46 9.86
C ASN A 59 -1.91 -1.30 9.55
N ALA A 60 -1.71 -2.58 9.21
CA ALA A 60 -2.79 -3.51 8.91
C ALA A 60 -3.83 -3.64 10.06
N LYS A 61 -3.41 -3.54 11.33
CA LYS A 61 -4.32 -3.64 12.48
C LYS A 61 -5.36 -2.51 12.54
N LYS A 62 -5.03 -1.33 11.98
CA LYS A 62 -5.99 -0.22 11.90
C LYS A 62 -7.15 -0.52 10.98
N LEU A 63 -7.04 -1.48 10.06
CA LEU A 63 -8.07 -1.81 9.08
C LEU A 63 -9.10 -2.85 9.58
N ILE A 64 -8.94 -3.39 10.79
CA ILE A 64 -9.78 -4.47 11.36
C ILE A 64 -10.70 -3.91 12.44
#